data_AF-A0ABD0ZJ64-F1
#
_entry.id   AF-A0ABD0ZJ64-F1
#
_cell.length_a   1.000
_cell.length_b   1.000
_cell.length_c   1.000
_cell.angle_alpha   90.00
_cell.angle_beta   90.00
_cell.angle_gamma   90.00
#
_symmetry.space_group_name_H-M   'P 1'
#
loop_
_entity.id
_entity.type
_entity.pdbx_description
1 polymer ?
#
loop_
_entity_poly.entity_id
_entity_poly.type
_entity_poly.pdbx_seq_one_letter_code
_entity_poly.pdbx_strand_id
1 'polypeptide(L)'
;MTKSMSQVKSVVTEIHHIWPTFTNDQWIKVEVALKDHILSDYAKKNNVNTSALTQSEIRDIILGAEITPPSHQRQERAEIEKQAKEVRHLSAVTTRTVP
;
A
#
# COMPACT_ATOMS: atom_id res chain seq x y z
N MET A 1 0.68 13.81 -35.59
CA MET A 1 0.23 12.64 -34.81
C MET A 1 -0.41 13.14 -33.52
N THR A 2 -1.71 13.46 -33.57
CA THR A 2 -2.46 13.98 -32.42
C THR A 2 -3.06 12.83 -31.62
N LYS A 3 -2.74 12.85 -30.33
CA LYS A 3 -3.00 11.80 -29.34
C LYS A 3 -4.49 11.72 -29.02
N SER A 4 -5.02 10.51 -29.18
CA SER A 4 -6.34 9.99 -28.79
C SER A 4 -7.07 10.78 -27.69
N MET A 5 -8.20 11.41 -28.04
CA MET A 5 -9.25 11.73 -27.07
C MET A 5 -9.87 10.39 -26.65
N SER A 6 -9.45 9.88 -25.49
CA SER A 6 -10.05 8.69 -24.89
C SER A 6 -11.54 8.95 -24.67
N GLN A 7 -12.38 8.20 -25.38
CA GLN A 7 -13.84 8.27 -25.29
C GLN A 7 -14.27 8.09 -23.82
N VAL A 8 -14.78 9.16 -23.23
CA VAL A 8 -15.50 9.06 -21.96
C VAL A 8 -16.81 8.35 -22.28
N LYS A 9 -16.91 7.06 -21.96
CA LYS A 9 -18.20 6.36 -21.96
C LYS A 9 -19.06 7.06 -20.92
N SER A 10 -20.17 7.66 -21.33
CA SER A 10 -21.05 8.41 -20.44
C SER A 10 -21.63 7.46 -19.40
N VAL A 11 -21.17 7.58 -18.16
CA VAL A 11 -21.80 6.94 -17.00
C VAL A 11 -22.88 7.89 -16.52
N VAL A 12 -24.10 7.38 -16.35
CA VAL A 12 -25.27 8.17 -15.95
C VAL A 12 -25.68 7.76 -14.54
N THR A 13 -26.06 8.73 -13.72
CA THR A 13 -26.72 8.50 -12.43
C THR A 13 -28.22 8.74 -12.61
N GLU A 14 -29.04 7.77 -12.22
CA GLU A 14 -30.50 7.92 -12.29
C GLU A 14 -31.00 8.97 -11.29
N ILE A 15 -32.12 9.64 -11.62
CA ILE A 15 -32.66 10.78 -10.85
C ILE A 15 -32.95 10.42 -9.38
N HIS A 16 -33.27 9.15 -9.09
CA HIS A 16 -33.59 8.65 -7.76
C HIS A 16 -32.44 7.87 -7.10
N HIS A 17 -31.25 7.88 -7.72
CA HIS A 17 -30.05 7.21 -7.20
C HIS A 17 -28.99 8.22 -6.76
N ILE A 18 -28.23 7.84 -5.72
CA ILE A 18 -27.06 8.60 -5.27
C ILE A 18 -25.82 8.23 -6.11
N TRP A 19 -25.74 6.98 -6.57
CA TRP A 19 -24.57 6.44 -7.26
C TRP A 19 -24.82 6.22 -8.75
N PRO A 20 -23.77 6.35 -9.60
CA PRO A 20 -23.90 6.09 -11.01
C PRO A 20 -24.29 4.64 -11.30
N THR A 21 -25.03 4.44 -12.39
CA THR A 21 -25.41 3.10 -12.83
C THR A 21 -24.23 2.45 -13.52
N PHE A 22 -23.69 1.41 -12.88
CA PHE A 22 -22.59 0.60 -13.41
C PHE A 22 -23.05 -0.85 -13.61
N THR A 23 -22.49 -1.52 -14.62
CA THR A 23 -22.56 -2.99 -14.69
C THR A 23 -21.65 -3.61 -13.61
N ASN A 24 -21.84 -4.89 -13.30
CA ASN A 24 -21.00 -5.61 -12.33
C ASN A 24 -19.50 -5.50 -12.66
N ASP A 25 -19.12 -5.65 -13.93
CA ASP A 25 -17.72 -5.52 -14.36
C ASP A 25 -17.17 -4.10 -14.19
N GLN A 26 -18.02 -3.09 -14.34
CA GLN A 26 -17.64 -1.70 -14.09
C GLN A 26 -17.48 -1.44 -12.59
N TRP A 27 -18.38 -1.99 -11.75
CA TRP A 27 -18.26 -1.90 -10.30
C TRP A 27 -16.96 -2.49 -9.79
N ILE A 28 -16.54 -3.66 -10.29
CA ILE A 28 -15.25 -4.27 -9.91
C ILE A 28 -14.09 -3.31 -10.20
N LYS A 29 -14.11 -2.63 -11.36
CA LYS A 29 -13.08 -1.66 -11.74
C LYS A 29 -13.09 -0.42 -10.84
N VAL A 30 -14.28 0.08 -10.50
CA VAL A 30 -14.45 1.23 -9.59
C VAL A 30 -13.97 0.86 -8.18
N GLU A 31 -14.32 -0.31 -7.68
CA GLU A 31 -13.90 -0.79 -6.35
C GLU A 31 -12.38 -0.91 -6.25
N VAL A 32 -11.74 -1.51 -7.26
CA VAL A 32 -10.26 -1.60 -7.31
C VAL A 32 -9.64 -0.21 -7.36
N ALA A 33 -10.14 0.68 -8.22
CA ALA A 33 -9.61 2.03 -8.34
C ALA A 33 -9.76 2.86 -7.05
N LEU A 34 -10.90 2.74 -6.36
CA LEU A 34 -11.14 3.42 -5.08
C LEU A 34 -10.23 2.88 -3.98
N LYS A 35 -10.11 1.55 -3.87
CA LYS A 35 -9.19 0.91 -2.94
C LYS A 35 -7.75 1.40 -3.17
N ASP A 36 -7.29 1.37 -4.41
CA ASP A 36 -5.92 1.78 -4.75
C ASP A 36 -5.69 3.27 -4.45
N HIS A 37 -6.70 4.11 -4.67
CA HIS A 37 -6.64 5.53 -4.36
C HIS A 37 -6.49 5.77 -2.84
N ILE A 38 -7.33 5.11 -2.03
CA ILE A 38 -7.29 5.20 -0.56
C ILE A 38 -5.94 4.70 -0.02
N LEU A 39 -5.49 3.54 -0.48
CA LEU A 39 -4.21 2.96 -0.05
C LEU A 39 -3.02 3.83 -0.48
N SER A 40 -3.07 4.43 -1.68
CA SER A 40 -2.02 5.35 -2.14
C SER A 40 -1.93 6.61 -1.28
N ASP A 41 -3.07 7.19 -0.90
CA ASP A 41 -3.10 8.36 -0.02
C ASP A 41 -2.58 8.02 1.39
N TYR A 42 -3.02 6.89 1.95
CA TYR A 42 -2.52 6.41 3.23
C TYR A 42 -1.01 6.15 3.22
N ALA A 43 -0.51 5.48 2.18
CA ALA A 43 0.91 5.21 1.99
C ALA A 43 1.75 6.48 1.95
N LYS A 44 1.29 7.51 1.23
CA LYS A 44 1.97 8.81 1.16
C LYS A 44 1.98 9.53 2.50
N LYS A 45 0.83 9.58 3.19
CA LYS A 45 0.70 10.26 4.50
C LYS A 45 1.57 9.63 5.58
N ASN A 46 1.70 8.31 5.54
CA ASN A 46 2.41 7.56 6.57
C ASN A 46 3.81 7.10 6.11
N ASN A 47 4.27 7.48 4.92
CA ASN A 47 5.54 7.02 4.34
C ASN A 47 5.69 5.49 4.27
N VAL A 48 4.59 4.76 4.07
CA VAL A 48 4.54 3.28 3.99
C VAL A 48 4.50 2.84 2.53
N ASN A 49 5.11 1.70 2.19
CA ASN A 49 4.86 1.06 0.91
C ASN A 49 3.56 0.22 0.94
N THR A 50 2.64 0.44 0.01
CA THR A 50 1.38 -0.33 -0.07
C THR A 50 1.60 -1.84 -0.21
N SER A 51 2.70 -2.27 -0.83
CA SER A 51 3.03 -3.70 -0.97
C SER A 51 3.45 -4.37 0.34
N ALA A 52 3.83 -3.58 1.36
CA ALA A 52 4.19 -4.09 2.68
C ALA A 52 2.96 -4.31 3.59
N LEU A 53 1.77 -3.85 3.16
CA LEU A 53 0.54 -4.01 3.92
C LEU A 53 -0.02 -5.43 3.78
N THR A 54 -0.42 -5.99 4.90
CA THR A 54 -1.19 -7.24 4.98
C THR A 54 -2.66 -6.99 4.66
N GLN A 55 -3.40 -8.05 4.36
CA GLN A 55 -4.83 -7.94 4.06
C GLN A 55 -5.65 -7.35 5.22
N SER A 56 -5.26 -7.63 6.48
CA SER A 56 -5.90 -7.06 7.66
C SER A 56 -5.65 -5.56 7.78
N GLU A 57 -4.40 -5.12 7.57
CA GLU A 57 -4.07 -3.69 7.56
C GLU A 57 -4.83 -2.95 6.43
N ILE A 58 -4.90 -3.54 5.24
CA ILE A 58 -5.68 -2.98 4.12
C ILE A 58 -7.15 -2.82 4.51
N ARG A 59 -7.75 -3.83 5.15
CA ARG A 59 -9.13 -3.77 5.64
C ARG A 59 -9.31 -2.64 6.65
N ASP A 60 -8.43 -2.57 7.65
CA ASP A 60 -8.52 -1.60 8.74
C ASP A 60 -8.38 -0.16 8.23
N ILE A 61 -7.51 0.08 7.25
CA ILE A 61 -7.36 1.38 6.57
C ILE A 61 -8.65 1.77 5.83
N ILE A 62 -9.23 0.86 5.04
CA ILE A 62 -10.45 1.14 4.27
C ILE A 62 -11.65 1.37 5.19
N LEU A 63 -11.72 0.67 6.32
CA LEU A 63 -12.75 0.85 7.33
C LEU A 63 -12.55 2.09 8.20
N GLY A 64 -11.41 2.79 8.07
CA GLY A 64 -11.12 4.02 8.81
C GLY A 64 -10.72 3.81 10.27
N ALA A 65 -10.17 2.64 10.62
CA ALA A 65 -9.62 2.41 11.95
C ALA A 65 -8.37 3.28 12.17
N GLU A 66 -8.27 3.91 13.35
CA GLU A 66 -7.06 4.63 13.76
C GLU A 66 -5.94 3.63 14.06
N ILE A 67 -5.11 3.34 13.05
CA ILE A 67 -3.95 2.47 13.21
C ILE A 67 -2.65 3.27 13.01
N THR A 68 -1.71 3.13 13.94
CA THR A 68 -0.30 3.39 13.61
C THR A 68 0.14 2.22 12.71
N PRO A 69 0.68 2.46 11.50
CA PRO A 69 0.95 1.38 10.55
C PRO A 69 1.84 0.28 11.17
N PRO A 70 1.34 -0.94 11.43
CA PRO A 70 2.16 -2.02 11.99
C PRO A 70 3.29 -2.45 11.03
N SER A 71 3.11 -2.20 9.74
CA SER A 71 4.14 -2.33 8.71
C SER A 71 5.40 -1.50 8.97
N HIS A 72 5.28 -0.29 9.53
CA HIS A 72 6.45 0.53 9.92
C HIS A 72 7.28 -0.19 10.99
N GLN A 73 6.62 -0.64 12.06
CA GLN A 73 7.30 -1.35 13.14
C GLN A 73 7.98 -2.63 12.63
N ARG A 74 7.36 -3.34 11.67
CA ARG A 74 7.96 -4.53 11.07
C ARG A 74 9.18 -4.21 10.21
N GLN A 75 9.14 -3.14 9.42
CA GLN A 75 10.30 -2.70 8.63
C GLN A 75 11.47 -2.28 9.52
N GLU A 76 11.22 -1.44 10.53
CA GLU A 76 12.25 -0.99 11.47
C GLU A 76 12.91 -2.18 12.19
N ARG A 77 12.10 -3.14 12.66
CA ARG A 77 12.61 -4.37 13.30
C ARG A 77 13.47 -5.20 12.36
N ALA A 78 13.06 -5.36 11.11
CA ALA A 78 13.82 -6.13 10.12
C ALA A 78 15.16 -5.45 9.78
N GLU A 79 15.19 -4.13 9.69
CA GLU A 79 16.42 -3.36 9.46
C GLU A 79 17.39 -3.47 10.63
N ILE A 80 16.89 -3.37 11.87
CA ILE A 80 17.70 -3.56 13.09
C ILE A 80 18.26 -4.98 13.16
N GLU A 81 17.46 -6.01 12.86
CA GLU A 81 17.94 -7.40 12.87
C GLU A 81 19.03 -7.64 11.81
N LYS A 82 18.86 -7.06 10.62
CA LYS A 82 19.85 -7.18 9.54
C LYS A 82 21.18 -6.54 9.95
N GLN A 83 21.16 -5.31 10.49
CA GLN A 83 22.36 -4.63 10.97
C GLN A 83 23.03 -5.41 12.12
N ALA A 84 22.24 -5.95 13.06
CA ALA A 84 22.76 -6.76 14.16
C ALA A 84 23.45 -8.06 13.67
N LYS A 85 22.94 -8.70 12.60
CA LYS A 85 23.60 -9.85 11.97
C LYS A 85 24.92 -9.47 11.29
N GLU A 86 24.97 -8.36 10.58
CA GLU A 86 26.20 -7.87 9.92
C GLU A 86 27.29 -7.53 10.95
N VAL A 87 26.94 -6.84 12.05
CA VAL A 87 27.88 -6.54 13.14
C VAL A 87 28.42 -7.82 13.81
N ARG A 88 27.55 -8.81 14.06
CA ARG A 88 27.98 -10.11 14.63
C ARG A 88 28.93 -10.88 13.72
N HIS A 89 28.81 -10.72 12.40
CA HIS A 89 29.70 -11.39 11.45
C HIS A 89 31.11 -10.76 11.45
N LEU A 90 31.20 -9.42 11.52
CA LEU A 90 32.48 -8.70 11.55
C LEU A 90 33.29 -8.93 12.83
N SER A 91 32.61 -9.04 13.99
CA SER A 91 33.28 -9.33 15.27
C SER A 91 33.83 -10.75 15.35
N ALA A 92 33.21 -11.73 14.68
CA ALA A 92 33.67 -13.12 14.63
C ALA A 92 34.91 -13.33 13.74
N VAL A 93 35.12 -12.48 12.72
CA VAL A 93 36.30 -12.56 11.83
C VAL A 93 37.53 -11.92 12.48
N THR A 94 37.32 -10.88 13.29
CA THR A 94 38.40 -10.10 13.92
C THR A 94 39.11 -10.87 15.05
N THR A 95 38.43 -11.75 15.77
CA THR A 95 39.07 -12.59 16.82
C THR A 95 39.98 -13.69 16.26
N ARG A 96 39.97 -13.95 14.95
CA ARG A 96 40.94 -14.85 14.29
C ARG A 96 42.19 -14.16 13.76
N THR A 97 42.25 -12.83 13.78
CA THR A 97 43.34 -12.04 13.18
C THR A 97 44.19 -11.26 14.19
N VAL A 98 44.04 -11.52 15.49
CA VAL A 98 44.96 -11.00 16.50
C VAL A 98 46.06 -12.06 16.71
N PRO A 99 47.32 -11.81 16.31
CA PRO A 99 48.46 -12.71 16.55
C PRO A 99 48.87 -12.79 18.02
#